data_AF-A0A2W2AFX8-F1
#
_entry.id   AF-A0A2W2AFX8-F1
#
_cell.length_a   1.000
_cell.length_b   1.000
_cell.length_c   1.000
_cell.angle_alpha   90.00
_cell.angle_beta   90.00
_cell.angle_gamma   90.00
#
_symmetry.space_group_name_H-M   'P 1'
#
loop_
_entity.id
_entity.type
_entity.pdbx_description
1 polymer ?
#
loop_
_entity_poly.entity_id
_entity_poly.type
_entity_poly.pdbx_seq_one_letter_code
_entity_poly.pdbx_strand_id
1 'polypeptide(L)'
;MNIHNDIVEELSAWNSPLAGMSRKMPYEIPDGYFEALSDRIIAIQAIENGLLPQVANPPFAVPQDYFEKNPEVIMNRIEAEMLAGFPKSNPFTVPGNYFENLSANIMAAVENEADHEPVEYKPIRKRKINFWGSIRWAAAAILISSIGIGSYKMIYPVSPSAEHRMSRISTDTIGAFVQANLDEFDADMLENNVATAKTVRQDEYHSQINKIDKNEIIQYLNETGWSEKNETN
;
A
#
# COMPACT_ATOMS: atom_id res chain seq x y z
N MET A 1 18.14 29.98 20.54
CA MET A 1 16.83 29.48 21.01
C MET A 1 16.86 27.97 20.89
N ASN A 2 16.60 27.25 21.98
CA ASN A 2 16.79 25.81 22.03
C ASN A 2 15.43 25.12 21.79
N ILE A 3 15.20 24.67 20.55
CA ILE A 3 13.91 24.18 20.02
C ILE A 3 13.31 23.07 20.90
N HIS A 4 14.16 22.32 21.60
CA HIS A 4 13.72 21.27 22.50
C HIS A 4 12.96 21.76 23.72
N ASN A 5 13.32 22.94 24.26
CA ASN A 5 12.61 23.53 25.40
C ASN A 5 11.26 24.11 24.96
N ASP A 6 11.22 24.75 23.79
CA ASP A 6 9.99 25.34 23.24
C ASP A 6 8.88 24.28 23.08
N ILE A 7 9.21 23.10 22.54
CA ILE A 7 8.20 22.03 22.34
C ILE A 7 7.69 21.46 23.68
N VAL A 8 8.54 21.33 24.71
CA VAL A 8 8.10 20.83 26.02
C VAL A 8 7.21 21.87 26.71
N GLU A 9 7.58 23.14 26.62
CA GLU A 9 6.78 24.25 27.16
C GLU A 9 5.41 24.33 26.46
N GLU A 10 5.37 24.25 25.13
CA GLU A 10 4.11 24.23 24.37
C GLU A 10 3.22 23.03 24.75
N LEU A 11 3.78 21.82 24.83
CA LEU A 11 3.01 20.63 25.21
C LEU A 11 2.50 20.70 26.67
N SER A 12 3.30 21.28 27.57
CA SER A 12 2.91 21.48 28.97
C SER A 12 1.78 22.51 29.10
N ALA A 13 1.85 23.60 28.33
CA ALA A 13 0.80 24.62 28.28
C ALA A 13 -0.53 24.05 27.77
N TRP A 14 -0.47 22.97 26.97
CA TRP A 14 -1.64 22.28 26.43
C TRP A 14 -2.11 21.11 27.31
N ASN A 15 -1.53 20.93 28.50
CA ASN A 15 -1.78 19.81 29.41
C ASN A 15 -1.63 18.43 28.73
N SER A 16 -0.71 18.31 27.77
CA SER A 16 -0.48 17.06 27.05
C SER A 16 0.31 16.08 27.93
N PRO A 17 -0.14 14.81 28.05
CA PRO A 17 0.62 13.78 28.78
C PRO A 17 1.98 13.47 28.12
N LEU A 18 2.19 13.94 26.88
CA LEU A 18 3.44 13.78 26.14
C LEU A 18 4.56 14.68 26.67
N ALA A 19 4.25 15.75 27.41
CA ALA A 19 5.27 16.65 27.96
C ALA A 19 6.22 15.96 28.94
N GLY A 20 5.74 14.93 29.66
CA GLY A 20 6.53 14.13 30.61
C GLY A 20 6.99 12.77 30.07
N MET A 21 6.69 12.43 28.82
CA MET A 21 7.00 11.12 28.26
C MET A 21 8.43 11.07 27.68
N SER A 22 9.13 9.95 27.92
CA SER A 22 10.45 9.71 27.33
C SER A 22 10.35 9.73 25.80
N ARG A 23 11.22 10.52 25.14
CA ARG A 23 11.33 10.57 23.68
C ARG A 23 12.08 9.37 23.09
N LYS A 24 12.45 8.38 23.91
CA LYS A 24 13.06 7.15 23.43
C LYS A 24 11.97 6.26 22.83
N MET A 25 12.22 5.76 21.63
CA MET A 25 11.35 4.77 21.00
C MET A 25 11.28 3.53 21.91
N PRO A 26 10.08 3.07 22.31
CA PRO A 26 9.94 1.91 23.20
C PRO A 26 10.25 0.59 22.49
N TYR A 27 10.37 0.60 21.17
CA TYR A 27 10.66 -0.57 20.35
C TYR A 27 11.99 -0.35 19.64
N GLU A 28 12.89 -1.30 19.82
CA GLU A 28 14.15 -1.38 19.07
C GLU A 28 14.00 -2.47 18.00
N ILE A 29 14.53 -2.17 16.82
CA ILE A 29 14.61 -3.18 15.77
C ILE A 29 15.87 -4.04 16.00
N PRO A 30 15.82 -5.35 15.70
CA PRO A 30 17.00 -6.19 15.76
C PRO A 30 18.11 -5.72 14.80
N ASP A 31 19.36 -5.89 15.20
CA ASP A 31 20.51 -5.65 14.33
C ASP A 31 20.39 -6.46 13.03
N GLY A 32 20.64 -5.82 11.89
CA GLY A 32 20.57 -6.48 10.58
C GLY A 32 19.15 -6.62 10.00
N TYR A 33 18.12 -6.02 10.61
CA TYR A 33 16.73 -6.13 10.16
C TYR A 33 16.54 -5.67 8.70
N PHE A 34 17.08 -4.51 8.34
CA PHE A 34 16.89 -3.95 6.99
C PHE A 34 17.82 -4.58 5.96
N GLU A 35 19.00 -5.00 6.40
CA GLU A 35 20.02 -5.67 5.60
C GLU A 35 19.50 -7.04 5.13
N ALA A 36 18.81 -7.77 6.01
CA ALA A 36 18.19 -9.05 5.66
C ALA A 36 16.79 -8.90 5.01
N LEU A 37 16.22 -7.70 4.94
CA LEU A 37 14.84 -7.49 4.48
C LEU A 37 14.68 -7.77 2.99
N SER A 38 15.60 -7.31 2.15
CA SER A 38 15.55 -7.56 0.69
C SER A 38 15.62 -9.06 0.38
N ASP A 39 16.58 -9.77 0.98
CA ASP A 39 16.74 -11.21 0.78
C ASP A 39 15.51 -11.99 1.27
N ARG A 40 14.91 -11.55 2.39
CA ARG A 40 13.66 -12.11 2.91
C ARG A 40 12.48 -11.91 1.95
N ILE A 41 12.33 -10.72 1.36
CA ILE A 41 11.24 -10.43 0.41
C ILE A 41 11.39 -11.31 -0.84
N ILE A 42 12.61 -11.44 -1.37
CA ILE A 42 12.88 -12.29 -2.54
C ILE A 42 12.57 -13.76 -2.22
N ALA A 43 12.97 -14.24 -1.04
CA ALA A 43 12.66 -15.60 -0.60
C ALA A 43 11.14 -15.84 -0.46
N ILE A 44 10.39 -14.88 0.09
CA ILE A 44 8.92 -14.97 0.20
C ILE A 44 8.28 -15.05 -1.17
N GLN A 45 8.66 -14.17 -2.09
CA GLN A 45 8.11 -14.15 -3.44
C GLN A 45 8.43 -15.44 -4.21
N ALA A 46 9.62 -16.02 -4.00
CA ALA A 46 9.99 -17.29 -4.60
C ALA A 46 9.17 -18.47 -4.03
N ILE A 47 8.84 -18.45 -2.73
CA ILE A 47 7.97 -19.45 -2.09
C ILE A 47 6.52 -19.31 -2.59
N GLU A 48 5.98 -18.10 -2.65
CA GLU A 48 4.61 -17.84 -3.15
C GLU A 48 4.43 -18.28 -4.60
N ASN A 49 5.46 -18.10 -5.43
CA ASN A 49 5.44 -18.51 -6.83
C ASN A 49 5.85 -19.99 -7.04
N GLY A 50 6.08 -20.75 -5.98
CA GLY A 50 6.42 -22.19 -6.05
C GLY A 50 7.79 -22.49 -6.67
N LEU A 51 8.69 -21.50 -6.73
CA LEU A 51 9.99 -21.58 -7.40
C LEU A 51 11.09 -22.18 -6.51
N LEU A 52 10.85 -22.36 -5.21
CA LEU A 52 11.76 -23.00 -4.26
C LEU A 52 11.04 -24.05 -3.40
N PRO A 53 11.71 -25.15 -2.99
CA PRO A 53 11.17 -26.05 -1.98
C PRO A 53 10.89 -25.26 -0.71
N GLN A 54 9.75 -25.54 -0.09
CA GLN A 54 9.30 -24.91 1.16
C GLN A 54 10.47 -24.85 2.16
N VAL A 55 10.95 -23.64 2.43
CA VAL A 55 12.07 -23.43 3.35
C VAL A 55 11.67 -23.98 4.71
N ALA A 56 12.45 -24.92 5.25
CA ALA A 56 12.11 -25.67 6.46
C ALA A 56 11.86 -24.78 7.70
N ASN A 57 12.35 -23.53 7.68
CA ASN A 57 12.07 -22.51 8.69
C ASN A 57 11.85 -21.16 7.99
N PRO A 58 10.61 -20.80 7.62
CA PRO A 58 10.35 -19.45 7.13
C PRO A 58 10.72 -18.44 8.23
N PRO A 59 11.25 -17.25 7.88
CA PRO A 59 11.72 -16.26 8.85
C PRO A 59 10.63 -15.73 9.81
N PHE A 60 9.37 -16.07 9.58
CA PHE A 60 8.20 -15.77 10.42
C PHE A 60 7.45 -17.04 10.84
N ALA A 61 8.14 -18.19 10.91
CA ALA A 61 7.56 -19.41 11.44
C ALA A 61 7.12 -19.18 12.90
N VAL A 62 5.83 -19.32 13.16
CA VAL A 62 5.36 -19.39 14.53
C VAL A 62 5.82 -20.72 15.14
N PRO A 63 6.16 -20.76 16.45
CA PRO A 63 6.48 -22.00 17.13
C PRO A 63 5.36 -23.04 16.96
N GLN A 64 5.76 -24.32 17.00
CA GLN A 64 4.80 -25.43 17.06
C GLN A 64 3.84 -25.20 18.25
N ASP A 65 2.54 -25.35 17.99
CA ASP A 65 1.44 -25.11 18.94
C ASP A 65 1.21 -23.65 19.37
N TYR A 66 1.81 -22.65 18.70
CA TYR A 66 1.57 -21.23 19.02
C TYR A 66 0.07 -20.93 19.07
N PHE A 67 -0.68 -21.31 18.03
CA PHE A 67 -2.12 -21.04 17.95
C PHE A 67 -2.95 -21.88 18.93
N GLU A 68 -2.47 -23.06 19.34
CA GLU A 68 -3.17 -23.88 20.33
C GLU A 68 -3.00 -23.33 21.74
N LYS A 69 -1.80 -22.83 22.08
CA LYS A 69 -1.46 -22.32 23.43
C LYS A 69 -1.78 -20.84 23.62
N ASN A 70 -1.81 -20.06 22.55
CA ASN A 70 -2.03 -18.60 22.62
C ASN A 70 -3.35 -18.21 23.32
N PRO A 71 -4.50 -18.86 23.07
CA PRO A 71 -5.75 -18.55 23.78
C PRO A 71 -5.63 -18.68 25.29
N GLU A 72 -4.97 -19.74 25.78
CA GLU A 72 -4.75 -19.96 27.21
C GLU A 72 -3.82 -18.91 27.81
N VAL A 73 -2.74 -18.57 27.10
CA VAL A 73 -1.79 -17.51 27.52
C VAL A 73 -2.48 -16.16 27.62
N ILE A 74 -3.32 -15.80 26.65
CA ILE A 74 -4.09 -14.55 26.67
C ILE A 74 -5.07 -14.55 27.85
N MET A 75 -5.81 -15.65 28.07
CA MET A 75 -6.80 -15.73 29.15
C MET A 75 -6.14 -15.58 30.52
N ASN A 76 -5.05 -16.32 30.77
CA ASN A 76 -4.29 -16.23 32.01
C ASN A 76 -3.77 -14.81 32.25
N ARG A 77 -3.35 -14.11 31.19
CA ARG A 77 -2.87 -12.72 31.29
C ARG A 77 -4.00 -11.73 31.59
N ILE A 78 -5.17 -11.88 30.99
CA ILE A 78 -6.35 -11.06 31.28
C ILE A 78 -6.78 -11.23 32.74
N GLU A 79 -6.78 -12.46 33.26
CA GLU A 79 -7.12 -12.74 34.66
C GLU A 79 -6.09 -12.15 35.63
N ALA A 80 -4.80 -12.30 35.33
CA ALA A 80 -3.71 -11.82 36.19
C ALA A 80 -3.55 -10.29 36.19
N GLU A 81 -3.65 -9.64 35.03
CA GLU A 81 -3.31 -8.22 34.87
C GLU A 81 -4.53 -7.31 34.82
N MET A 82 -5.63 -7.73 34.18
CA MET A 82 -6.79 -6.85 33.97
C MET A 82 -7.83 -7.04 35.06
N LEU A 83 -8.21 -8.27 35.40
CA LEU A 83 -9.37 -8.52 36.29
C LEU A 83 -9.07 -8.41 37.78
N ALA A 84 -7.82 -8.38 38.20
CA ALA A 84 -7.43 -8.26 39.61
C ALA A 84 -7.86 -6.93 40.27
N GLY A 85 -8.12 -5.88 39.46
CA GLY A 85 -8.51 -4.54 39.95
C GLY A 85 -9.93 -4.09 39.62
N PHE A 86 -10.70 -4.83 38.81
CA PHE A 86 -12.05 -4.43 38.41
C PHE A 86 -13.14 -5.25 39.11
N PRO A 87 -14.20 -4.62 39.63
CA PRO A 87 -15.35 -5.35 40.15
C PRO A 87 -16.01 -6.15 39.03
N LYS A 88 -16.33 -7.43 39.29
CA LYS A 88 -17.04 -8.31 38.34
C LYS A 88 -18.49 -7.88 38.06
N SER A 89 -18.95 -6.79 38.67
CA SER A 89 -20.27 -6.19 38.50
C SER A 89 -20.18 -4.94 37.64
N ASN A 90 -21.17 -4.74 36.75
CA ASN A 90 -21.27 -3.53 35.94
C ASN A 90 -21.34 -2.27 36.86
N PRO A 91 -20.37 -1.35 36.79
CA PRO A 91 -20.36 -0.13 37.62
C PRO A 91 -21.35 0.94 37.10
N PHE A 92 -21.90 0.76 35.91
CA PHE A 92 -22.82 1.72 35.31
C PHE A 92 -24.25 1.39 35.70
N THR A 93 -24.83 2.24 36.56
CA THR A 93 -26.26 2.22 36.88
C THR A 93 -26.90 3.52 36.43
N VAL A 94 -28.07 3.45 35.81
CA VAL A 94 -28.87 4.65 35.56
C VAL A 94 -29.57 5.10 36.84
N PRO A 95 -29.71 6.42 37.08
CA PRO A 95 -30.55 6.93 38.15
C PRO A 95 -31.99 6.41 38.04
N GLY A 96 -32.66 6.23 39.19
CA GLY A 96 -34.07 5.85 39.22
C GLY A 96 -34.93 6.83 38.39
N ASN A 97 -35.88 6.29 37.64
CA ASN A 97 -36.83 7.03 36.79
C ASN A 97 -36.17 7.88 35.68
N TYR A 98 -34.90 7.64 35.33
CA TYR A 98 -34.21 8.33 34.23
C TYR A 98 -35.01 8.26 32.92
N PHE A 99 -35.43 7.06 32.53
CA PHE A 99 -36.18 6.85 31.29
C PHE A 99 -37.64 7.33 31.37
N GLU A 100 -38.26 7.28 32.55
CA GLU A 100 -39.63 7.76 32.77
C GLU A 100 -39.71 9.29 32.60
N ASN A 101 -38.70 10.00 33.11
CA ASN A 101 -38.64 11.47 33.06
C ASN A 101 -38.00 12.01 31.79
N LEU A 102 -37.29 11.18 31.01
CA LEU A 102 -36.57 11.62 29.81
C LEU A 102 -37.49 12.34 28.81
N SER A 103 -38.66 11.77 28.51
CA SER A 103 -39.59 12.36 27.57
C SER A 103 -40.13 13.71 28.05
N ALA A 104 -40.47 13.82 29.34
CA ALA A 104 -40.97 15.07 29.93
C ALA A 104 -39.89 16.16 29.92
N ASN A 105 -38.64 15.79 30.25
CA ASN A 105 -37.50 16.71 30.27
C ASN A 105 -37.16 17.23 28.87
N ILE A 106 -37.21 16.36 27.84
CA ILE A 106 -36.98 16.78 26.45
C ILE A 106 -38.07 17.77 25.99
N MET A 107 -39.34 17.47 26.27
CA MET A 107 -40.44 18.37 25.89
C MET A 107 -40.34 19.72 26.59
N ALA A 108 -40.02 19.74 27.88
CA ALA A 108 -39.78 20.98 28.62
C ALA A 108 -38.59 21.77 28.07
N ALA A 109 -37.50 21.10 27.68
CA ALA A 109 -36.34 21.78 27.10
C ALA A 109 -36.67 22.45 25.75
N VAL A 110 -37.44 21.76 24.89
CA VAL A 110 -37.88 22.29 23.59
C VAL A 110 -38.86 23.46 23.76
N GLU A 111 -39.75 23.40 24.76
CA GLU A 111 -40.71 24.47 25.06
C GLU A 111 -40.00 25.75 25.53
N ASN A 112 -38.99 25.63 26.41
CA ASN A 112 -38.20 26.77 26.87
C ASN A 112 -37.30 27.38 25.77
N GLU A 113 -37.02 26.65 24.70
CA GLU A 113 -36.20 27.13 23.57
C GLU A 113 -37.04 27.95 22.55
N ALA A 114 -38.38 27.87 22.63
CA ALA A 114 -39.30 28.62 21.77
C ALA A 114 -39.45 30.10 22.14
N ASP A 115 -38.96 30.51 23.33
CA ASP A 115 -39.04 31.89 23.84
C ASP A 115 -37.76 32.73 23.62
N HIS A 116 -36.75 32.18 22.94
CA HIS A 116 -35.51 32.91 22.64
C HIS A 116 -35.60 33.63 21.29
N GLU A 117 -35.64 34.97 21.34
CA GLU A 117 -35.51 35.90 20.21
C GLU A 117 -34.38 35.48 19.25
N PRO A 118 -34.58 35.57 17.92
CA PRO A 118 -33.59 35.13 16.94
C PRO A 118 -32.30 35.91 17.11
N VAL A 119 -31.22 35.21 17.46
CA VAL A 119 -29.86 35.76 17.56
C VAL A 119 -29.47 36.41 16.24
N GLU A 120 -29.38 37.75 16.24
CA GLU A 120 -28.98 38.57 15.11
C GLU A 120 -27.52 38.24 14.71
N TYR A 121 -27.34 37.48 13.64
CA TYR A 121 -26.03 37.12 13.13
C TYR A 121 -25.42 38.32 12.38
N LYS A 122 -24.28 38.84 12.87
CA LYS A 122 -23.48 39.82 12.11
C LYS A 122 -22.70 39.07 11.03
N PRO A 123 -22.96 39.28 9.72
CA PRO A 123 -22.24 38.56 8.68
C PRO A 123 -20.76 38.99 8.67
N ILE A 124 -19.88 37.99 8.71
CA ILE A 124 -18.44 38.17 8.64
C ILE A 124 -18.09 38.73 7.25
N ARG A 125 -17.63 39.99 7.19
CA ARG A 125 -17.20 40.62 5.93
C ARG A 125 -15.92 39.93 5.44
N LYS A 126 -15.99 39.24 4.30
CA LYS A 126 -14.81 38.63 3.66
C LYS A 126 -13.86 39.73 3.19
N ARG A 127 -12.62 39.70 3.69
CA ARG A 127 -11.54 40.62 3.30
C ARG A 127 -11.13 40.34 1.85
N LYS A 128 -11.30 41.31 0.95
CA LYS A 128 -10.76 41.22 -0.42
C LYS A 128 -9.23 41.32 -0.36
N ILE A 129 -8.53 40.23 -0.65
CA ILE A 129 -7.07 40.20 -0.74
C ILE A 129 -6.69 40.65 -2.15
N ASN A 130 -5.86 41.69 -2.27
CA ASN A 130 -5.39 42.22 -3.55
C ASN A 130 -4.32 41.31 -4.17
N PHE A 131 -4.78 40.25 -4.84
CA PHE A 131 -3.93 39.28 -5.55
C PHE A 131 -3.01 39.92 -6.60
N TRP A 132 -3.40 41.06 -7.17
CA TRP A 132 -2.64 41.78 -8.20
C TRP A 132 -1.27 42.31 -7.75
N GLY A 133 -1.06 42.56 -6.45
CA GLY A 133 0.23 42.99 -5.93
C GLY A 133 1.30 41.89 -5.97
N SER A 134 0.88 40.62 -5.87
CA SER A 134 1.78 39.47 -5.70
C SER A 134 2.20 38.83 -7.04
N ILE A 135 1.46 39.08 -8.12
CA ILE A 135 1.75 38.50 -9.46
C ILE A 135 3.13 38.93 -9.98
N ARG A 136 3.59 40.15 -9.63
CA ARG A 136 4.89 40.69 -10.08
C ARG A 136 6.07 39.85 -9.59
N TRP A 137 5.94 39.23 -8.42
CA TRP A 137 6.98 38.39 -7.83
C TRP A 137 6.93 36.94 -8.33
N ALA A 138 5.73 36.45 -8.69
CA ALA A 138 5.55 35.10 -9.23
C ALA A 138 6.29 34.90 -10.56
N ALA A 139 6.23 35.89 -11.47
CA ALA A 139 6.94 35.82 -12.75
C ALA A 139 8.46 35.68 -12.58
N ALA A 140 9.05 36.42 -11.63
CA ALA A 140 10.49 36.33 -11.34
C ALA A 140 10.87 34.96 -10.74
N ALA A 141 10.06 34.42 -9.83
CA ALA A 141 10.29 33.10 -9.23
C ALA A 141 10.23 31.95 -10.25
N ILE A 142 9.35 32.05 -11.26
CA ILE A 142 9.26 31.07 -12.35
C ILE A 142 10.52 31.09 -13.22
N LEU A 143 11.05 32.29 -13.51
CA LEU A 143 12.28 32.43 -14.29
C LEU A 143 13.50 31.86 -13.55
N ILE A 144 13.63 32.17 -12.26
CA ILE A 144 14.73 31.65 -11.42
C ILE A 144 14.64 30.12 -11.32
N SER A 145 13.45 29.57 -11.10
CA SER A 145 13.24 28.12 -11.06
C SER A 145 13.59 27.44 -12.39
N SER A 146 13.19 28.03 -13.52
CA SER A 146 13.47 27.48 -14.85
C SER A 146 14.97 27.47 -15.16
N ILE A 147 15.69 28.54 -14.82
CA ILE A 147 17.15 28.64 -14.99
C ILE A 147 17.87 27.67 -14.04
N GLY A 148 17.41 27.52 -12.81
CA GLY A 148 17.96 26.57 -11.83
C GLY A 148 17.83 25.13 -12.29
N ILE A 149 16.65 24.71 -12.75
CA ILE A 149 16.41 23.35 -13.25
C ILE A 149 17.22 23.08 -14.53
N GLY A 150 17.27 24.04 -15.45
CA GLY A 150 18.04 23.93 -16.69
C GLY A 150 19.53 23.79 -16.44
N SER A 151 20.10 24.61 -15.56
CA SER A 151 21.53 24.55 -15.21
C SER A 151 21.88 23.29 -14.43
N TYR A 152 21.02 22.82 -13.53
CA TYR A 152 21.22 21.57 -12.80
C TYR A 152 21.36 20.36 -13.73
N LYS A 153 20.50 20.23 -14.75
CA LYS A 153 20.55 19.12 -15.71
C LYS A 153 21.83 19.14 -16.59
N MET A 154 22.43 20.30 -16.81
CA MET A 154 23.67 20.42 -17.60
C MET A 154 24.93 20.12 -16.78
N ILE A 155 24.94 20.43 -15.48
CA ILE A 155 26.07 20.18 -14.58
C ILE A 155 26.08 18.73 -14.10
N TYR A 156 24.91 18.10 -13.97
CA TYR A 156 24.76 16.69 -13.58
C TYR A 156 24.20 15.87 -14.76
N PRO A 157 25.04 15.44 -15.73
CA PRO A 157 24.59 14.59 -16.81
C PRO A 157 24.06 13.27 -16.25
N VAL A 158 22.75 13.06 -16.38
CA VAL A 158 22.11 11.79 -16.03
C VAL A 158 22.67 10.72 -16.95
N SER A 159 23.32 9.69 -16.38
CA SER A 159 23.80 8.56 -17.16
C SER A 159 22.63 7.93 -17.93
N PRO A 160 22.80 7.58 -19.22
CA PRO A 160 21.74 6.93 -19.97
C PRO A 160 21.23 5.70 -19.22
N SER A 161 19.90 5.58 -19.09
CA SER A 161 19.25 4.40 -18.51
C SER A 161 19.81 3.13 -19.14
N ALA A 162 19.89 2.05 -18.35
CA ALA A 162 20.43 0.76 -18.79
C ALA A 162 19.74 0.27 -20.08
N GLU A 163 18.47 0.61 -20.28
CA GLU A 163 17.67 0.32 -21.47
C GLU A 163 18.25 0.95 -22.76
N HIS A 164 18.76 2.18 -22.69
CA HIS A 164 19.42 2.84 -23.82
C HIS A 164 20.81 2.29 -24.14
N ARG A 165 21.43 1.61 -23.16
CA ARG A 165 22.70 0.90 -23.36
C ARG A 165 22.45 -0.47 -23.97
N MET A 166 21.38 -1.15 -23.57
CA MET A 166 20.95 -2.44 -24.12
C MET A 166 20.50 -2.34 -25.57
N SER A 167 19.80 -1.25 -25.95
CA SER A 167 19.36 -1.05 -27.34
C SER A 167 20.50 -0.83 -28.34
N ARG A 168 21.74 -0.64 -27.85
CA ARG A 168 22.95 -0.49 -28.68
C ARG A 168 23.77 -1.77 -28.79
N ILE A 169 23.44 -2.81 -28.02
CA ILE A 169 24.14 -4.09 -28.10
C ILE A 169 23.61 -4.83 -29.34
N SER A 170 24.50 -5.21 -30.26
CA SER A 170 24.11 -5.97 -31.45
C SER A 170 23.86 -7.45 -31.14
N THR A 171 22.99 -8.08 -31.92
CA THR A 171 22.71 -9.53 -31.84
C THR A 171 23.97 -10.37 -32.04
N ASP A 172 24.91 -9.91 -32.84
CA ASP A 172 26.18 -10.60 -33.09
C ASP A 172 27.07 -10.61 -31.84
N THR A 173 27.06 -9.51 -31.07
CA THR A 173 27.80 -9.40 -29.81
C THR A 173 27.17 -10.30 -28.74
N ILE A 174 25.84 -10.37 -28.71
CA ILE A 174 25.10 -11.27 -27.81
C ILE A 174 25.44 -12.72 -28.15
N GLY A 175 25.44 -13.09 -29.44
CA GLY A 175 25.80 -14.44 -29.88
C GLY A 175 27.23 -14.82 -29.53
N ALA A 176 28.19 -13.93 -29.77
CA ALA A 176 29.59 -14.16 -29.41
C ALA A 176 29.80 -14.29 -27.89
N PHE A 177 29.09 -13.47 -27.10
CA PHE A 177 29.16 -13.53 -25.64
C PHE A 177 28.54 -14.82 -25.11
N VAL A 178 27.36 -15.19 -25.59
CA VAL A 178 26.69 -16.44 -25.24
C VAL A 178 27.61 -17.61 -25.59
N GLN A 179 28.18 -17.64 -26.80
CA GLN A 179 29.06 -18.74 -27.21
C GLN A 179 30.38 -18.82 -26.43
N ALA A 180 30.91 -17.69 -25.97
CA ALA A 180 32.12 -17.65 -25.16
C ALA A 180 31.90 -18.01 -23.69
N ASN A 181 30.65 -17.95 -23.21
CA ASN A 181 30.28 -18.19 -21.81
C ASN A 181 29.34 -19.39 -21.63
N LEU A 182 28.98 -20.10 -22.70
CA LEU A 182 28.31 -21.39 -22.61
C LEU A 182 29.36 -22.48 -22.42
N ASP A 183 29.28 -23.21 -21.31
CA ASP A 183 30.02 -24.44 -21.11
C ASP A 183 29.17 -25.68 -21.50
N GLU A 184 29.77 -26.87 -21.45
CA GLU A 184 29.13 -28.13 -21.83
C GLU A 184 27.88 -28.43 -20.98
N PHE A 185 27.85 -27.93 -19.74
CA PHE A 185 26.71 -28.10 -18.84
C PHE A 185 25.56 -27.13 -19.17
N ASP A 186 25.89 -25.89 -19.52
CA ASP A 186 24.91 -24.89 -19.97
C ASP A 186 24.25 -25.28 -21.29
N ALA A 187 25.00 -25.91 -22.21
CA ALA A 187 24.49 -26.40 -23.48
C ALA A 187 23.39 -27.46 -23.30
N ASP A 188 23.62 -28.44 -22.42
CA ASP A 188 22.63 -29.48 -22.07
C ASP A 188 21.39 -28.88 -21.39
N MET A 189 21.57 -27.86 -20.54
CA MET A 189 20.45 -27.18 -19.89
C MET A 189 19.62 -26.37 -20.91
N LEU A 190 20.27 -25.72 -21.87
CA LEU A 190 19.59 -24.98 -22.94
C LEU A 190 18.84 -25.93 -23.87
N GLU A 191 19.44 -27.05 -24.24
CA GLU A 191 18.82 -28.05 -25.13
C GLU A 191 17.57 -28.64 -24.49
N ASN A 192 17.62 -29.00 -23.21
CA ASN A 192 16.46 -29.52 -22.48
C ASN A 192 15.34 -28.47 -22.35
N ASN A 193 15.67 -27.20 -22.07
CA ASN A 193 14.67 -26.14 -21.94
C ASN A 193 14.07 -25.70 -23.28
N VAL A 194 14.88 -25.65 -24.36
CA VAL A 194 14.43 -25.30 -25.71
C VAL A 194 13.61 -26.44 -26.33
N ALA A 195 14.02 -27.70 -26.12
CA ALA A 195 13.25 -28.86 -26.53
C ALA A 195 11.89 -28.90 -25.83
N THR A 196 11.84 -28.64 -24.52
CA THR A 196 10.60 -28.53 -23.74
C THR A 196 9.73 -27.36 -24.20
N ALA A 197 10.32 -26.20 -24.52
CA ALA A 197 9.57 -25.05 -25.05
C ALA A 197 9.03 -25.28 -26.47
N LYS A 198 9.64 -26.19 -27.25
CA LYS A 198 9.20 -26.55 -28.60
C LYS A 198 8.09 -27.62 -28.59
N THR A 199 8.13 -28.58 -27.67
CA THR A 199 7.06 -29.57 -27.48
C THR A 199 5.79 -28.94 -26.89
N VAL A 200 5.92 -28.06 -25.89
CA VAL A 200 4.78 -27.35 -25.27
C VAL A 200 4.02 -26.47 -26.28
N ARG A 201 4.70 -25.81 -27.23
CA ARG A 201 4.03 -24.92 -28.20
C ARG A 201 3.39 -25.63 -29.40
N GLN A 202 3.89 -26.79 -29.80
CA GLN A 202 3.41 -27.50 -31.00
C GLN A 202 2.20 -28.40 -30.70
N ASP A 203 2.16 -29.03 -29.52
CA ASP A 203 1.16 -30.06 -29.20
C ASP A 203 -0.14 -29.48 -28.61
N GLU A 204 -0.06 -28.31 -27.96
CA GLU A 204 -1.20 -27.69 -27.28
C GLU A 204 -2.13 -26.92 -28.24
N TYR A 205 -1.60 -26.35 -29.33
CA TYR A 205 -2.40 -25.60 -30.32
C TYR A 205 -3.03 -26.51 -31.39
N HIS A 206 -2.33 -27.54 -31.87
CA HIS A 206 -2.85 -28.40 -32.95
C HIS A 206 -3.93 -29.38 -32.48
N SER A 207 -3.96 -29.74 -31.19
CA SER A 207 -4.97 -30.67 -30.65
C SER A 207 -6.32 -30.00 -30.35
N GLN A 208 -6.34 -28.68 -30.15
CA GLN A 208 -7.54 -27.90 -29.87
C GLN A 208 -8.25 -27.42 -31.15
N ILE A 209 -7.49 -27.01 -32.18
CA ILE A 209 -8.08 -26.50 -33.43
C ILE A 209 -8.79 -27.60 -34.23
N ASN A 210 -8.31 -28.85 -34.16
CA ASN A 210 -8.93 -29.99 -34.86
C ASN A 210 -10.19 -30.55 -34.15
N LYS A 211 -10.52 -30.07 -32.95
CA LYS A 211 -11.72 -30.50 -32.21
C LYS A 211 -12.92 -29.56 -32.39
N ILE A 212 -12.72 -28.40 -32.99
CA ILE A 212 -13.79 -27.43 -33.20
C ILE A 212 -14.44 -27.74 -34.54
N ASP A 213 -15.67 -28.26 -34.51
CA ASP A 213 -16.42 -28.54 -35.72
C ASP A 213 -16.83 -27.24 -36.42
N LYS A 214 -16.79 -27.22 -37.76
CA LYS A 214 -17.15 -26.02 -38.53
C LYS A 214 -18.57 -25.55 -38.23
N ASN A 215 -19.48 -26.47 -37.91
CA ASN A 215 -20.87 -26.14 -37.60
C ASN A 215 -21.00 -25.42 -36.25
N GLU A 216 -20.19 -25.76 -35.25
CA GLU A 216 -20.16 -25.06 -33.96
C GLU A 216 -19.64 -23.62 -34.13
N ILE A 217 -18.63 -23.42 -34.99
CA ILE A 217 -18.11 -22.08 -35.32
C ILE A 217 -19.22 -21.24 -35.98
N ILE A 218 -19.95 -21.82 -36.94
CA ILE A 218 -21.06 -21.13 -37.62
C ILE A 218 -22.20 -20.82 -36.65
N GLN A 219 -22.53 -21.76 -35.75
CA GLN A 219 -23.57 -21.54 -34.74
C GLN A 219 -23.18 -20.41 -33.78
N TYR A 220 -21.96 -20.42 -33.25
CA TYR A 220 -21.47 -19.36 -32.36
C TYR A 220 -21.44 -17.99 -33.05
N LEU A 221 -21.02 -17.91 -34.30
CA LEU A 221 -21.01 -16.66 -35.08
C LEU A 221 -22.42 -16.11 -35.32
N ASN A 222 -23.41 -16.98 -35.51
CA ASN A 222 -24.81 -16.58 -35.64
C ASN A 222 -25.43 -16.17 -34.29
N GLU A 223 -25.10 -16.86 -33.19
CA GLU A 223 -25.59 -16.53 -31.85
C GLU A 223 -24.99 -15.22 -31.31
N THR A 224 -23.74 -14.93 -31.63
CA THR A 224 -23.03 -13.71 -31.19
C THR A 224 -23.26 -12.50 -32.10
N GLY A 225 -24.01 -12.66 -33.19
CA GLY A 225 -24.35 -11.56 -34.11
C GLY A 225 -23.19 -11.08 -34.99
N TRP A 226 -22.16 -11.90 -35.16
CA TRP A 226 -20.97 -11.61 -35.98
C TRP A 226 -21.11 -11.99 -37.46
N SER A 227 -22.20 -12.65 -37.86
CA SER A 227 -22.50 -12.80 -39.29
C SER A 227 -22.96 -11.46 -39.85
N GLU A 228 -22.02 -10.73 -40.48
CA GLU A 228 -22.33 -9.57 -41.30
C GLU A 228 -23.47 -9.94 -42.26
N LYS A 229 -24.60 -9.25 -42.12
CA LYS A 229 -25.57 -9.11 -43.20
C LYS A 229 -24.82 -8.47 -44.37
N ASN A 230 -24.36 -9.29 -45.30
CA ASN A 230 -23.97 -8.83 -46.62
C ASN A 230 -25.25 -8.43 -47.37
N GLU A 231 -25.78 -7.26 -47.05
CA GLU A 231 -26.69 -6.53 -47.93
C GLU A 231 -25.84 -5.94 -49.07
N THR A 232 -25.79 -6.67 -50.18
CA THR A 232 -25.53 -6.07 -51.50
C THR A 232 -26.53 -6.61 -52.51
N ASN A 233 -27.44 -5.70 -52.90
CA ASN A 233 -28.48 -5.74 -53.96
C ASN A 233 -29.68 -6.67 -53.80
#